data_AF-A0A6N9VE14-F1
#
_entry.id   AF-A0A6N9VE14-F1
#
_cell.length_a   1.000
_cell.length_b   1.000
_cell.length_c   1.000
_cell.angle_alpha   90.00
_cell.angle_beta   90.00
_cell.angle_gamma   90.00
#
_symmetry.space_group_name_H-M   'P 1'
#
loop_
_entity.id
_entity.type
_entity.pdbx_description
1 polymer ?
#
loop_
_entity_poly.entity_id
_entity_poly.type
_entity_poly.pdbx_seq_one_letter_code
_entity_poly.pdbx_strand_id
1 'polypeptide(L)' 'ARFTFTAPRKAGAEWVVTSAEFIPHRMANDPLRLVNLARAAEAAAFDPEDAAALAAVRKAVLGRGADRDGL' A
#
# COMPACT_ATOMS: atom_id res chain seq x y z
N ALA A 1 1.24 3.57 -5.05
CA ALA A 1 2.30 2.60 -4.70
C ALA A 1 3.65 3.21 -5.03
N ARG A 2 4.71 2.75 -4.38
CA ARG A 2 6.10 3.15 -4.63
C ARG A 2 6.90 1.87 -4.89
N PHE A 3 7.75 1.90 -5.90
CA PHE A 3 8.61 0.78 -6.27
C PHE A 3 10.06 1.26 -6.34
N THR A 4 10.97 0.44 -5.84
CA THR A 4 12.41 0.64 -5.99
C THR A 4 12.96 -0.45 -6.87
N PHE A 5 13.83 -0.07 -7.81
CA PHE A 5 14.40 -1.00 -8.77
C PHE A 5 15.93 -1.00 -8.67
N THR A 6 16.53 -2.16 -8.90
CA THR A 6 17.97 -2.28 -9.09
C THR A 6 18.28 -2.51 -10.56
N ALA A 7 19.30 -1.80 -11.05
CA ALA A 7 19.73 -1.90 -12.43
C ALA A 7 20.21 -3.33 -12.78
N PRO A 8 19.92 -3.82 -13.99
CA PRO A 8 20.43 -5.10 -14.45
C PRO A 8 21.95 -5.10 -14.55
N ARG A 9 22.58 -6.23 -14.20
CA ARG A 9 24.05 -6.40 -14.28
C ARG A 9 24.58 -6.61 -15.70
N LYS A 10 23.69 -6.86 -16.67
CA LYS A 10 24.03 -7.15 -18.07
C LYS A 10 23.12 -6.36 -19.00
N ALA A 11 23.66 -5.91 -20.13
CA ALA A 11 22.87 -5.28 -21.18
C ALA A 11 21.78 -6.24 -21.69
N GLY A 12 20.55 -5.72 -21.82
CA GLY A 12 19.40 -6.50 -22.27
C GLY A 12 18.68 -7.32 -21.20
N ALA A 13 19.16 -7.33 -19.94
CA ALA A 13 18.45 -7.96 -18.84
C ALA A 13 17.42 -7.01 -18.19
N GLU A 14 16.49 -7.60 -17.43
CA GLU A 14 15.36 -6.89 -16.82
C GLU A 14 15.76 -6.16 -15.53
N TRP A 15 15.05 -5.07 -15.25
CA TRP A 15 15.13 -4.39 -13.95
C TRP A 15 14.39 -5.20 -12.90
N VAL A 16 15.00 -5.36 -11.73
CA VAL A 16 14.42 -6.11 -10.63
C VAL A 16 13.83 -5.14 -9.62
N VAL A 17 12.56 -5.34 -9.26
CA VAL A 17 11.94 -4.65 -8.11
C VAL A 17 12.57 -5.19 -6.83
N THR A 18 13.16 -4.31 -6.03
CA THR A 18 13.78 -4.68 -4.75
C THR A 18 12.99 -4.22 -3.54
N SER A 19 12.06 -3.28 -3.72
CA SER A 19 11.09 -2.89 -2.71
C SER A 19 9.79 -2.45 -3.37
N ALA A 20 8.68 -2.81 -2.74
CA ALA A 20 7.36 -2.34 -3.11
C ALA A 20 6.62 -1.87 -1.84
N GLU A 21 6.04 -0.68 -1.91
CA GLU A 21 5.27 -0.08 -0.82
C GLU A 21 3.91 0.37 -1.37
N PHE A 22 2.82 0.13 -0.65
CA PHE A 22 1.52 0.72 -0.95
C PHE A 22 1.13 1.73 0.12
N ILE A 23 0.46 2.80 -0.30
CA ILE A 23 -0.04 3.85 0.59
C ILE A 23 -1.57 3.80 0.50
N PRO A 24 -2.25 3.14 1.45
CA PRO A 24 -3.69 2.95 1.41
C PRO A 24 -4.41 4.26 1.73
N HIS A 25 -5.42 4.59 0.95
CA HIS A 25 -6.26 5.77 1.16
C HIS A 25 -7.75 5.41 1.08
N ARG A 26 -8.58 6.18 1.79
CA ARG A 26 -10.04 6.16 1.68
C ARG A 26 -10.54 7.56 1.32
N MET A 27 -11.55 7.61 0.46
CA MET A 27 -12.33 8.84 0.25
C MET A 27 -13.47 8.88 1.27
N ALA A 28 -13.40 9.79 2.22
CA ALA A 28 -14.56 10.19 3.04
C ALA A 28 -15.37 11.20 2.23
N ASN A 29 -16.69 11.04 2.18
CA ASN A 29 -17.54 11.87 1.32
C ASN A 29 -18.25 13.01 2.05
N ASP A 30 -18.22 13.03 3.39
CA ASP A 30 -18.90 14.05 4.20
C ASP A 30 -18.05 14.48 5.42
N PRO A 31 -17.33 15.61 5.35
CA PRO A 31 -17.02 16.36 4.12
C PRO A 31 -16.07 15.56 3.21
N LEU A 32 -16.01 15.94 1.93
CA LEU A 32 -15.09 15.30 0.97
C LEU A 32 -13.63 15.44 1.44
N ARG A 33 -13.01 14.31 1.81
CA ARG A 33 -11.63 14.25 2.31
C ARG A 33 -10.94 12.96 1.86
N LEU A 34 -9.69 13.09 1.41
CA LEU A 34 -8.81 11.94 1.22
C LEU A 34 -8.09 11.63 2.53
N VAL A 35 -8.33 10.43 3.07
CA VAL A 35 -7.73 9.96 4.33
C VAL A 35 -6.59 9.00 3.99
N ASN A 36 -5.39 9.26 4.52
CA ASN A 36 -4.27 8.33 4.47
C ASN A 36 -4.43 7.31 5.61
N LEU A 37 -4.78 6.08 5.27
CA LEU A 37 -5.14 5.03 6.22
C LEU A 37 -3.93 4.51 7.00
N ALA A 38 -2.72 4.54 6.41
CA ALA A 38 -1.51 4.15 7.12
C ALA A 38 -1.20 5.13 8.25
N ARG A 39 -1.38 6.44 8.01
CA ARG A 39 -1.23 7.47 9.05
C ARG A 39 -2.38 7.47 10.05
N ALA A 40 -3.61 7.25 9.60
CA ALA A 40 -4.77 7.19 10.50
C ALA A 40 -4.64 6.04 11.53
N ALA A 41 -4.02 4.92 11.13
CA ALA A 41 -3.78 3.78 12.01
C ALA A 41 -2.76 4.07 13.14
N GLU A 42 -1.95 5.13 13.02
CA GLU A 42 -1.00 5.56 14.07
C GLU A 42 -1.67 6.44 15.15
N ALA A 43 -2.91 6.87 14.93
CA ALA A 43 -3.64 7.71 15.88
C ALA A 43 -4.07 6.94 17.13
N ALA A 44 -4.17 7.62 18.27
CA ALA A 44 -4.59 7.02 19.55
C ALA A 44 -6.00 6.41 19.49
N ALA A 45 -6.87 6.96 18.64
CA ALA A 45 -8.17 6.40 18.31
C ALA A 45 -8.25 6.20 16.80
N PHE A 46 -8.24 4.94 16.38
CA PHE A 46 -8.37 4.60 14.97
C PHE A 46 -9.85 4.46 14.62
N ASP A 47 -10.32 5.26 13.65
CA ASP A 47 -11.70 5.24 13.21
C ASP A 47 -12.10 3.85 12.67
N PRO A 48 -13.24 3.26 13.09
CA PRO A 48 -13.64 1.92 12.65
C PRO A 48 -13.84 1.78 11.14
N GLU A 49 -14.29 2.84 10.46
CA GLU A 49 -14.46 2.85 9.01
C GLU A 49 -13.10 2.85 8.30
N ASP A 50 -12.15 3.62 8.81
CA ASP A 50 -10.76 3.61 8.33
C ASP A 50 -10.09 2.25 8.56
N ALA A 51 -10.35 1.61 9.71
CA ALA A 51 -9.85 0.27 10.02
C ALA A 51 -10.41 -0.79 9.06
N ALA A 52 -11.71 -0.76 8.79
CA ALA A 52 -12.36 -1.66 7.85
C ALA A 52 -11.82 -1.45 6.41
N ALA A 53 -11.67 -0.19 5.99
CA ALA A 53 -11.11 0.14 4.68
C ALA A 53 -9.65 -0.33 4.55
N LEU A 54 -8.81 -0.12 5.58
CA LEU A 54 -7.43 -0.58 5.59
C LEU A 54 -7.35 -2.11 5.49
N ALA A 55 -8.20 -2.84 6.21
CA ALA A 55 -8.28 -4.29 6.14
C ALA A 55 -8.68 -4.79 4.74
N ALA A 56 -9.68 -4.15 4.11
CA ALA A 56 -10.12 -4.47 2.76
C ALA A 56 -9.01 -4.24 1.72
N VAL A 57 -8.30 -3.10 1.80
CA VAL A 57 -7.18 -2.80 0.90
C VAL A 57 -6.04 -3.80 1.11
N ARG A 58 -5.66 -4.10 2.36
CA ARG A 58 -4.64 -5.11 2.67
C ARG A 58 -4.99 -6.47 2.09
N LYS A 59 -6.22 -6.94 2.30
CA LYS A 59 -6.68 -8.21 1.73
C LYS A 59 -6.58 -8.23 0.21
N ALA A 60 -6.94 -7.14 -0.47
CA ALA A 60 -6.88 -7.05 -1.92
C ALA A 60 -5.45 -6.99 -2.47
N VAL A 61 -4.53 -6.29 -1.79
CA VAL A 61 -3.12 -6.20 -2.17
C VAL A 61 -2.41 -7.53 -1.92
N LEU A 62 -2.49 -8.06 -0.70
CA LEU A 62 -1.80 -9.29 -0.30
C LEU A 62 -2.38 -10.53 -0.99
N GLY A 63 -3.71 -10.58 -1.20
CA GLY A 63 -4.38 -11.68 -1.89
C GLY A 63 -3.98 -11.88 -3.36
N ARG A 64 -3.18 -10.96 -3.94
CA ARG A 64 -2.64 -11.07 -5.30
C ARG A 64 -1.21 -11.59 -5.34
N GLY A 65 -0.69 -12.12 -4.23
CA GLY A 65 0.66 -12.66 -4.13
C GLY A 65 1.71 -11.64 -3.74
N ALA A 66 1.33 -10.40 -3.44
CA ALA A 66 2.23 -9.36 -2.98
C ALA A 66 2.91 -9.74 -1.65
N ASP A 67 2.21 -10.49 -0.79
CA ASP A 67 2.77 -11.09 0.42
C ASP A 67 4.01 -11.95 0.15
N ARG A 68 4.02 -12.68 -0.98
CA ARG A 68 5.16 -13.51 -1.41
C ARG A 68 6.33 -12.68 -1.97
N ASP A 69 6.05 -11.45 -2.41
CA ASP A 69 7.03 -10.52 -2.99
C ASP A 69 7.58 -9.51 -1.96
N GLY A 70 7.29 -9.73 -0.67
CA GLY A 70 7.85 -8.93 0.45
C GLY A 70 7.06 -7.67 0.80
N LEU A 71 5.79 -7.59 0.38
CA LEU A 71 4.83 -6.56 0.76
C LEU A 71 4.04 -6.90 2.03
#